data_AF-A0AB37AS50-F1
#
_entry.id   AF-A0AB37AS50-F1
#
_cell.length_a   1.000
_cell.length_b   1.000
_cell.length_c   1.000
_cell.angle_alpha   90.00
_cell.angle_beta   90.00
_cell.angle_gamma   90.00
#
_symmetry.space_group_name_H-M   'P 1'
#
loop_
_entity.id
_entity.type
_entity.pdbx_description
1 polymer ?
#
loop_
_entity_poly.entity_id
_entity_poly.type
_entity_poly.pdbx_seq_one_letter_code
_entity_poly.pdbx_strand_id
1 'polypeptide(L)'
;MDDIETIGACNCFALRQATRFVTQIYERHLSAAGVTPAQFSIIAILSRRPDVLMSELADALVMDRTTLLRALKPLQRDGLVASAPSDHDPRAHVLNLTKQGVRAFGQAKRAWQAAQREFEAEFGEQRAQALRDELLQLTGKR
;
A
#
# COMPACT_ATOMS: atom_id res chain seq x y z
N MET A 1 -20.33 -33.68 -2.82
CA MET A 1 -19.07 -32.91 -2.76
C MET A 1 -19.41 -31.70 -1.93
N ASP A 2 -18.87 -31.64 -0.72
CA ASP A 2 -19.35 -30.73 0.34
C ASP A 2 -19.09 -29.27 -0.06
N ASP A 3 -20.11 -28.40 0.07
CA ASP A 3 -20.01 -27.00 -0.33
C ASP A 3 -18.89 -26.26 0.44
N ILE A 4 -18.54 -26.76 1.63
CA ILE A 4 -17.41 -26.29 2.46
C ILE A 4 -16.05 -26.56 1.79
N GLU A 5 -15.90 -27.71 1.14
CA GLU A 5 -14.66 -28.09 0.44
C GLU A 5 -14.41 -27.19 -0.79
N THR A 6 -15.50 -26.76 -1.45
CA THR A 6 -15.47 -25.83 -2.59
C THR A 6 -15.05 -24.41 -2.17
N ILE A 7 -15.42 -23.94 -0.98
CA ILE A 7 -14.99 -22.63 -0.44
C ILE A 7 -13.51 -22.66 -0.06
N GLY A 8 -13.01 -23.78 0.47
CA GLY A 8 -11.60 -23.94 0.85
C GLY A 8 -10.62 -23.76 -0.33
N ALA A 9 -11.02 -24.12 -1.55
CA ALA A 9 -10.23 -23.94 -2.77
C ALA A 9 -10.36 -22.53 -3.41
N CYS A 10 -11.20 -21.64 -2.86
CA CYS A 10 -11.46 -20.34 -3.46
C CYS A 10 -10.36 -19.32 -3.14
N ASN A 11 -9.50 -19.03 -4.13
CA ASN A 11 -8.44 -18.02 -4.02
C ASN A 11 -8.97 -16.64 -3.55
N CYS A 12 -10.16 -16.24 -4.01
CA CYS A 12 -10.76 -14.96 -3.62
C CYS A 12 -11.12 -14.92 -2.13
N PHE A 13 -11.64 -16.03 -1.59
CA PHE A 13 -11.93 -16.15 -0.16
C PHE A 13 -10.64 -16.13 0.68
N ALA A 14 -9.66 -16.96 0.29
CA ALA A 14 -8.35 -17.04 0.95
C ALA A 14 -7.65 -15.67 0.96
N LEU A 15 -7.60 -14.98 -0.18
CA LEU A 15 -6.97 -13.66 -0.30
C LEU A 15 -7.66 -12.61 0.58
N ARG A 16 -9.00 -12.59 0.64
CA ARG A 16 -9.70 -11.63 1.52
C ARG A 16 -9.43 -11.87 2.99
N GLN A 17 -9.39 -13.13 3.44
CA GLN A 17 -9.13 -13.46 4.83
C GLN A 17 -7.67 -13.16 5.20
N ALA A 18 -6.73 -13.58 4.35
CA ALA A 18 -5.30 -13.28 4.49
C ALA A 18 -5.04 -11.78 4.48
N THR A 19 -5.66 -11.02 3.56
CA THR A 19 -5.52 -9.56 3.51
C THR A 19 -5.92 -8.91 4.82
N ARG A 20 -7.06 -9.30 5.42
CA ARG A 20 -7.51 -8.75 6.71
C ARG A 20 -6.54 -9.06 7.83
N PHE A 21 -6.13 -10.33 7.95
CA PHE A 21 -5.19 -10.77 8.99
C PHE A 21 -3.84 -10.04 8.88
N VAL A 22 -3.24 -10.03 7.69
CA VAL A 22 -1.96 -9.34 7.47
C VAL A 22 -2.11 -7.85 7.69
N THR A 23 -3.18 -7.21 7.19
CA THR A 23 -3.42 -5.78 7.41
C THR A 23 -3.49 -5.42 8.90
N GLN A 24 -4.11 -6.24 9.74
CA GLN A 24 -4.18 -6.00 11.19
C GLN A 24 -2.80 -5.97 11.87
N ILE A 25 -1.87 -6.82 11.43
CA ILE A 25 -0.48 -6.80 11.92
C ILE A 25 0.14 -5.44 11.60
N TYR A 26 0.01 -4.97 10.36
CA TYR A 26 0.59 -3.71 9.92
C TYR A 26 -0.07 -2.49 10.56
N GLU A 27 -1.40 -2.51 10.72
CA GLU A 27 -2.15 -1.44 11.40
C GLU A 27 -1.66 -1.24 12.83
N ARG A 28 -1.46 -2.33 13.59
CA ARG A 28 -0.94 -2.25 14.96
C ARG A 28 0.37 -1.48 15.04
N HIS A 29 1.33 -1.77 14.16
CA HIS A 29 2.63 -1.07 14.15
C HIS A 29 2.53 0.35 13.57
N LEU A 30 1.84 0.52 12.45
CA LEU A 30 1.80 1.79 11.72
C LEU A 30 0.95 2.86 12.43
N SER A 31 0.01 2.45 13.30
CA SER A 31 -0.77 3.37 14.13
C SER A 31 0.12 4.29 14.97
N ALA A 32 1.28 3.80 15.44
CA ALA A 32 2.26 4.60 16.18
C ALA A 32 2.92 5.71 15.33
N ALA A 33 2.91 5.54 13.99
CA ALA A 33 3.39 6.53 13.03
C ALA A 33 2.26 7.39 12.44
N GLY A 34 1.01 7.22 12.91
CA GLY A 34 -0.14 8.02 12.48
C GLY A 34 -0.61 7.77 11.05
N VAL A 35 -0.26 6.64 10.44
CA VAL A 35 -0.66 6.29 9.07
C VAL A 35 -1.28 4.90 9.00
N THR A 36 -2.19 4.68 8.07
CA THR A 36 -2.73 3.35 7.75
C THR A 36 -1.81 2.59 6.79
N PRO A 37 -1.93 1.25 6.63
CA PRO A 37 -1.17 0.51 5.63
C PRO A 37 -1.36 1.02 4.20
N ALA A 38 -2.60 1.36 3.81
CA ALA A 38 -2.89 1.92 2.49
C ALA A 38 -2.20 3.28 2.29
N GLN A 39 -2.23 4.15 3.31
CA GLN A 39 -1.52 5.42 3.29
C GLN A 39 -0.01 5.23 3.23
N PHE A 40 0.53 4.26 3.97
CA PHE A 40 1.94 3.89 3.93
C PHE A 40 2.38 3.50 2.53
N SER A 41 1.60 2.67 1.82
CA SER A 41 1.91 2.27 0.44
C SER A 41 2.00 3.48 -0.50
N ILE A 42 1.08 4.44 -0.38
CA ILE A 42 1.12 5.69 -1.16
C ILE A 42 2.41 6.46 -0.88
N ILE A 43 2.69 6.77 0.39
CA ILE A 43 3.89 7.57 0.72
C ILE A 43 5.18 6.83 0.40
N ALA A 44 5.20 5.49 0.48
CA ALA A 44 6.35 4.68 0.11
C ALA A 44 6.66 4.77 -1.39
N ILE A 45 5.63 4.73 -2.26
CA ILE A 45 5.81 4.90 -3.70
C ILE A 45 6.33 6.31 -4.00
N LEU A 46 5.69 7.34 -3.44
CA LEU A 46 6.07 8.74 -3.64
C LEU A 46 7.45 9.08 -3.05
N SER A 47 7.92 8.33 -2.05
CA SER A 47 9.28 8.51 -1.50
C SER A 47 10.38 8.06 -2.44
N ARG A 48 10.07 7.12 -3.37
CA ARG A 48 11.04 6.54 -4.31
C ARG A 48 11.03 7.25 -5.65
N ARG A 49 9.90 7.85 -6.03
CA ARG A 49 9.69 8.53 -7.30
C ARG A 49 8.98 9.85 -7.03
N PRO A 50 9.61 11.02 -7.26
CA PRO A 50 8.89 12.28 -7.32
C PRO A 50 8.02 12.34 -8.59
N ASP A 51 7.10 13.29 -8.61
CA ASP A 51 6.26 13.65 -9.76
C ASP A 51 5.45 12.49 -10.37
N VAL A 52 4.96 11.58 -9.52
CA VAL A 52 4.17 10.42 -9.97
C VAL A 52 2.78 10.88 -10.40
N LEU A 53 2.37 10.53 -11.61
CA LEU A 53 1.02 10.84 -12.07
C LEU A 53 -0.02 10.10 -11.22
N MET A 54 -1.16 10.75 -10.98
CA MET A 54 -2.25 10.14 -10.21
C MET A 54 -2.74 8.82 -10.83
N SER A 55 -2.76 8.72 -12.17
CA SER A 55 -3.08 7.50 -12.91
C SER A 55 -2.04 6.40 -12.67
N GLU A 56 -0.75 6.73 -12.70
CA GLU A 56 0.32 5.76 -12.47
C GLU A 56 0.32 5.24 -11.03
N LEU A 57 -0.02 6.09 -10.06
CA LEU A 57 -0.17 5.68 -8.67
C LEU A 57 -1.38 4.76 -8.50
N ALA A 58 -2.50 5.06 -9.17
CA ALA A 58 -3.70 4.21 -9.18
C ALA A 58 -3.38 2.82 -9.75
N ASP A 59 -2.69 2.76 -10.89
CA ASP A 59 -2.25 1.52 -11.52
C ASP A 59 -1.32 0.73 -10.60
N ALA A 60 -0.30 1.39 -10.02
CA ALA A 60 0.68 0.74 -9.15
C ALA A 60 0.07 0.17 -7.86
N LEU A 61 -1.06 0.72 -7.41
CA LEU A 61 -1.77 0.27 -6.21
C LEU A 61 -2.97 -0.63 -6.54
N VAL A 62 -3.26 -0.88 -7.82
CA VAL A 62 -4.46 -1.59 -8.29
C VAL A 62 -5.73 -0.97 -7.68
N MET A 63 -5.78 0.37 -7.68
CA MET A 63 -6.88 1.14 -7.12
C MET A 63 -7.61 1.90 -8.21
N ASP A 64 -8.94 1.95 -8.13
CA ASP A 64 -9.70 2.93 -8.89
C ASP A 64 -9.44 4.36 -8.37
N ARG A 65 -9.70 5.34 -9.22
CA ARG A 65 -9.47 6.76 -8.93
C ARG A 65 -10.21 7.26 -7.68
N THR A 66 -11.44 6.80 -7.45
CA THR A 66 -12.26 7.24 -6.30
C THR A 66 -11.66 6.71 -5.01
N THR A 67 -11.22 5.46 -4.99
CA THR A 67 -10.52 4.85 -3.86
C THR A 67 -9.21 5.56 -3.57
N LEU A 68 -8.40 5.85 -4.60
CA LEU A 68 -7.14 6.58 -4.42
C LEU A 68 -7.36 8.01 -3.89
N LEU A 69 -8.34 8.75 -4.42
CA LEU A 69 -8.69 10.09 -3.93
C LEU A 69 -9.07 10.07 -2.45
N ARG A 70 -9.86 9.08 -2.02
CA ARG A 70 -10.25 8.92 -0.62
C ARG A 70 -9.03 8.66 0.27
N ALA A 71 -8.09 7.85 -0.19
CA ALA A 71 -6.85 7.55 0.54
C ALA A 71 -5.89 8.75 0.60
N LEU A 72 -5.84 9.58 -0.45
CA LEU A 72 -5.00 10.78 -0.52
C LEU A 72 -5.52 11.94 0.33
N LYS A 73 -6.84 12.10 0.47
CA LYS A 73 -7.45 13.21 1.21
C LYS A 73 -6.84 13.45 2.60
N PRO A 74 -6.71 12.45 3.50
CA PRO A 74 -6.06 12.66 4.79
C PRO A 74 -4.57 13.01 4.66
N LEU A 75 -3.84 12.40 3.71
CA LEU A 75 -2.43 12.70 3.49
C LEU A 75 -2.19 14.14 3.01
N GLN A 76 -3.09 14.68 2.19
CA GLN A 76 -3.05 16.07 1.74
C GLN A 76 -3.46 17.04 2.85
N ARG A 77 -4.53 16.72 3.58
CA ARG A 77 -4.97 17.49 4.76
C ARG A 77 -3.85 17.62 5.80
N ASP A 78 -3.12 16.54 6.03
CA ASP A 78 -2.06 16.49 7.05
C ASP A 78 -0.71 17.01 6.51
N GLY A 79 -0.69 17.55 5.28
CA GLY A 79 0.47 18.15 4.66
C GLY A 79 1.57 17.15 4.28
N LEU A 80 1.26 15.85 4.17
CA LEU A 80 2.23 14.80 3.83
C LEU A 80 2.42 14.67 2.31
N VAL A 81 1.35 14.84 1.55
CA VAL A 81 1.34 14.74 0.08
C VAL A 81 0.84 16.05 -0.53
N ALA A 82 1.52 16.52 -1.57
CA ALA A 82 1.07 17.62 -2.41
C ALA A 82 0.65 17.10 -3.79
N SER A 83 -0.29 17.81 -4.43
CA SER A 83 -0.71 17.59 -5.81
C SER A 83 -0.53 18.87 -6.60
N ALA A 84 -0.02 18.76 -7.82
CA ALA A 84 0.11 19.86 -8.78
C ALA A 84 -0.34 19.40 -10.17
N PRO A 85 -0.79 20.31 -11.07
CA PRO A 85 -0.97 19.98 -12.48
C PRO A 85 0.34 19.44 -13.08
N SER A 86 0.25 18.53 -14.02
CA SER A 86 1.41 18.08 -14.81
C SER A 86 1.84 19.17 -15.79
N ASP A 87 3.14 19.33 -15.97
CA ASP A 87 3.72 20.25 -16.96
C ASP A 87 3.35 19.84 -18.41
N HIS A 88 3.03 18.56 -18.63
CA HIS A 88 2.70 18.02 -19.95
C HIS A 88 1.20 18.03 -20.26
N ASP A 89 0.35 17.96 -19.23
CA ASP A 89 -1.11 18.00 -19.36
C ASP A 89 -1.75 18.62 -18.10
N PRO A 90 -2.32 19.83 -18.19
CA PRO A 90 -2.98 20.49 -17.06
C PRO A 90 -4.19 19.73 -16.50
N ARG A 91 -4.73 18.74 -17.22
CA ARG A 91 -5.81 17.86 -16.73
C ARG A 91 -5.27 16.70 -15.89
N ALA A 92 -3.99 16.38 -16.04
CA ALA A 92 -3.30 15.39 -15.23
C ALA A 92 -2.70 16.04 -13.99
N HIS A 93 -2.62 15.27 -12.90
CA HIS A 93 -2.03 15.71 -11.65
C HIS A 93 -0.86 14.82 -11.28
N VAL A 94 0.25 15.45 -10.89
CA VAL A 94 1.42 14.80 -10.28
C VAL A 94 1.33 14.89 -8.76
N LEU A 95 1.81 13.85 -8.09
CA LEU A 95 1.79 13.70 -6.64
C LEU A 95 3.22 13.66 -6.12
N ASN A 96 3.47 14.36 -5.02
CA ASN A 96 4.77 14.45 -4.38
C ASN A 96 4.66 14.35 -2.87
N LEU A 97 5.66 13.76 -2.22
CA LEU A 97 5.83 13.98 -0.78
C LEU A 97 6.27 15.42 -0.53
N THR A 98 5.68 16.03 0.50
CA THR A 98 6.22 17.28 1.04
C THR A 98 7.45 16.99 1.90
N LYS A 99 8.16 18.04 2.35
CA LYS A 99 9.22 17.89 3.36
C LYS A 99 8.72 17.20 4.64
N GLN A 100 7.47 17.45 5.03
CA GLN A 100 6.84 16.77 6.17
C GLN A 100 6.53 15.31 5.85
N GLY A 101 6.02 15.03 4.64
CA GLY A 101 5.78 13.68 4.14
C GLY A 101 7.03 12.81 4.15
N VAL A 102 8.18 13.35 3.73
CA VAL A 102 9.47 12.63 3.77
C VAL A 102 9.86 12.26 5.21
N ARG A 103 9.69 13.18 6.17
CA ARG A 103 9.96 12.89 7.60
C ARG A 103 9.01 11.85 8.16
N ALA A 104 7.71 11.96 7.85
CA ALA A 104 6.69 11.00 8.27
C ALA A 104 6.97 9.60 7.70
N PHE A 105 7.37 9.52 6.43
CA PHE A 105 7.79 8.25 5.81
C PHE A 105 8.96 7.61 6.55
N GLY A 106 9.96 8.38 6.97
CA GLY A 106 11.08 7.85 7.76
C GLY A 106 10.64 7.19 9.07
N GLN A 107 9.63 7.74 9.74
CA GLN A 107 9.06 7.15 10.96
C GLN A 107 8.20 5.93 10.65
N ALA A 108 7.30 6.05 9.68
CA ALA A 108 6.42 4.96 9.24
C ALA A 108 7.20 3.75 8.69
N LYS A 109 8.33 3.98 8.02
CA LYS A 109 9.22 2.92 7.52
C LYS A 109 9.76 2.04 8.64
N ARG A 110 10.09 2.61 9.80
CA ARG A 110 10.57 1.82 10.96
C ARG A 110 9.45 0.95 11.54
N ALA A 111 8.24 1.49 11.64
CA ALA A 111 7.06 0.74 12.06
C ALA A 111 6.71 -0.38 11.06
N TRP A 112 6.75 -0.08 9.76
CA TRP A 112 6.58 -1.06 8.69
C TRP A 112 7.63 -2.19 8.78
N GLN A 113 8.90 -1.87 9.04
CA GLN A 113 9.95 -2.87 9.23
C GLN A 113 9.69 -3.77 10.44
N ALA A 114 9.09 -3.23 11.52
CA ALA A 114 8.71 -4.04 12.67
C ALA A 114 7.55 -4.99 12.35
N ALA A 115 6.51 -4.50 11.66
CA ALA A 115 5.41 -5.34 11.18
C ALA A 115 5.88 -6.45 10.23
N GLN A 116 6.78 -6.11 9.31
CA GLN A 116 7.37 -7.05 8.37
C GLN A 116 8.12 -8.18 9.11
N ARG A 117 8.95 -7.83 10.09
CA ARG A 117 9.67 -8.83 10.91
C ARG A 117 8.74 -9.71 11.73
N GLU A 118 7.66 -9.14 12.29
CA GLU A 118 6.65 -9.92 13.03
C GLU A 118 6.01 -10.96 12.10
N PHE A 119 5.53 -10.53 10.93
CA PHE A 119 4.94 -11.43 9.95
C PHE A 119 5.92 -12.51 9.48
N GLU A 120 7.18 -12.14 9.19
CA GLU A 120 8.20 -13.09 8.73
C GLU A 120 8.63 -14.08 9.83
N ALA A 121 8.62 -13.67 11.10
CA ALA A 121 8.90 -14.56 12.22
C ALA A 121 7.80 -15.61 12.42
N GLU A 122 6.52 -15.24 12.23
CA GLU A 122 5.39 -16.15 12.37
C GLU A 122 5.18 -17.06 11.15
N PHE A 123 5.32 -16.50 9.94
CA PHE A 123 5.04 -17.22 8.69
C PHE A 123 6.25 -17.99 8.12
N GLY A 124 7.46 -17.52 8.46
CA GLY A 124 8.74 -17.96 7.93
C GLY A 124 9.22 -17.05 6.79
N GLU A 125 10.43 -16.52 6.90
CA GLU A 125 11.01 -15.52 5.98
C GLU A 125 11.00 -15.98 4.50
N GLN A 126 11.50 -17.19 4.22
CA GLN A 126 11.52 -17.73 2.86
C GLN A 126 10.12 -17.91 2.27
N ARG A 127 9.18 -18.39 3.08
CA ARG A 127 7.77 -18.55 2.67
C ARG A 127 7.12 -17.21 2.42
N ALA A 128 7.39 -16.22 3.28
CA ALA A 128 6.88 -14.87 3.16
C ALA A 128 7.40 -14.20 1.88
N GLN A 129 8.68 -14.37 1.56
CA GLN A 129 9.26 -13.87 0.31
C GLN A 129 8.61 -14.53 -0.91
N ALA A 130 8.55 -15.87 -0.96
CA ALA A 130 7.91 -16.59 -2.05
C ALA A 130 6.44 -16.18 -2.25
N LEU A 131 5.67 -16.06 -1.16
CA LEU A 131 4.28 -15.59 -1.22
C LEU A 131 4.19 -14.18 -1.81
N ARG A 132 5.05 -13.25 -1.39
CA ARG A 132 5.05 -11.88 -1.95
C ARG A 132 5.34 -11.89 -3.44
N ASP A 133 6.29 -12.70 -3.89
CA ASP A 133 6.66 -12.79 -5.30
C ASP A 133 5.50 -13.31 -6.15
N GLU A 134 4.84 -14.40 -5.71
CA GLU A 134 3.65 -14.95 -6.38
C GLU A 134 2.50 -13.92 -6.44
N LEU A 135 2.23 -13.22 -5.33
CA LEU A 135 1.15 -12.21 -5.29
C LEU A 135 1.45 -11.01 -6.19
N LEU A 136 2.70 -10.53 -6.21
CA LEU A 136 3.09 -9.40 -7.06
C LEU A 136 3.11 -9.76 -8.55
N GLN A 137 3.30 -11.03 -8.91
CA GLN A 137 3.15 -11.47 -10.31
C GLN A 137 1.70 -11.39 -10.80
N LEU A 138 0.70 -11.46 -9.91
CA LEU A 138 -0.71 -11.30 -10.28
C LEU A 138 -1.07 -9.86 -10.70
N THR A 139 -0.33 -8.88 -10.19
CA THR A 139 -0.61 -7.45 -10.37
C THR A 139 0.47 -6.69 -11.13
N GLY A 140 1.64 -7.31 -11.35
CA GLY A 140 2.67 -6.81 -12.25
C GLY A 140 2.11 -6.68 -13.66
N LYS A 141 2.40 -5.56 -14.33
CA LYS A 141 2.02 -5.33 -15.73
C LYS A 141 2.47 -6.55 -16.56
N ARG A 142 1.52 -7.25 -17.18
CA ARG A 142 1.78 -8.10 -18.34
C ARG A 142 2.12 -7.24 -19.54
#